data_AF-A0A645CIT3-F1
#
_entry.id   AF-A0A645CIT3-F1
#
_cell.length_a   1.000
_cell.length_b   1.000
_cell.length_c   1.000
_cell.angle_alpha   90.00
_cell.angle_beta   90.00
_cell.angle_gamma   90.00
#
_symmetry.space_group_name_H-M   'P 1'
#
loop_
_entity.id
_entity.type
_entity.pdbx_description
1 polymer ?
#
loop_
_entity_poly.entity_id
_entity_poly.type
_entity_poly.pdbx_seq_one_letter_code
_entity_poly.pdbx_strand_id
1 'polypeptide(L)'
;MLAFDAAVAEAMQFMRNHPDDTLVIVTGDHETGGMSIGFAGTKYDSYHTRLKNQKISYVAFDEKFNAFRKANPQAKLEDVLPLVKENFGLVVLSDAEAAALPKDGDAAGMVLKPYEVDELRAAFERSMKGGDRKNLSDQDYLLYGEYEPFTVTLTHLLNQKSGIAWTTYSHTGVPVLTSAGGVGAERFGGFYDNTDIFARMAEIMGMKKSSAAVSPAVNTVVSPAVSLATAAN
;
A
#
# COMPACT_ATOMS: atom_id res chain seq x y z
N MET A 1 -10.21 2.80 -0.06
CA MET A 1 -10.79 3.33 1.21
C MET A 1 -12.18 3.92 1.02
N LEU A 2 -12.43 4.87 0.12
CA LEU A 2 -13.78 5.46 -0.07
C LEU A 2 -14.89 4.43 -0.37
N ALA A 3 -14.61 3.45 -1.24
CA ALA A 3 -15.58 2.38 -1.53
C ALA A 3 -15.84 1.47 -0.32
N PHE A 4 -14.84 1.24 0.52
CA PHE A 4 -14.98 0.43 1.73
C PHE A 4 -15.77 1.19 2.80
N ASP A 5 -15.52 2.49 2.97
CA ASP A 5 -16.29 3.37 3.85
C ASP A 5 -17.78 3.40 3.46
N ALA A 6 -18.09 3.49 2.16
CA ALA A 6 -19.46 3.37 1.67
C ALA A 6 -20.10 2.01 2.02
N ALA A 7 -19.36 0.90 1.88
CA ALA A 7 -19.85 -0.43 2.26
C ALA A 7 -20.09 -0.55 3.78
N VAL A 8 -19.20 0.04 4.59
CA VAL A 8 -19.40 0.13 6.06
C VAL A 8 -20.65 0.96 6.38
N ALA A 9 -20.89 2.06 5.66
CA ALA A 9 -22.08 2.89 5.88
C ALA A 9 -23.38 2.10 5.66
N GLU A 10 -23.44 1.24 4.65
CA GLU A 10 -24.56 0.32 4.40
C GLU A 10 -24.73 -0.70 5.54
N ALA A 11 -23.63 -1.32 6.01
CA ALA A 11 -23.67 -2.25 7.14
C ALA A 11 -24.17 -1.56 8.43
N MET A 12 -23.72 -0.33 8.68
CA MET A 12 -24.17 0.48 9.81
C MET A 12 -25.64 0.89 9.66
N GLN A 13 -26.14 1.11 8.45
CA GLN A 13 -27.57 1.36 8.20
C GLN A 13 -28.41 0.13 8.49
N PHE A 14 -27.98 -1.05 8.04
CA PHE A 14 -28.64 -2.31 8.38
C PHE A 14 -28.73 -2.50 9.89
N MET A 15 -27.60 -2.33 10.61
CA MET A 15 -27.56 -2.41 12.07
C MET A 15 -28.52 -1.43 12.76
N ARG A 16 -28.66 -0.19 12.25
CA ARG A 16 -29.62 0.78 12.81
C ARG A 16 -31.08 0.35 12.65
N ASN A 17 -31.41 -0.38 11.59
CA ASN A 17 -32.76 -0.91 11.35
C ASN A 17 -33.02 -2.24 12.10
N HIS A 18 -31.95 -2.86 12.61
CA HIS A 18 -31.94 -4.16 13.26
C HIS A 18 -31.12 -4.10 14.57
N PRO A 19 -31.47 -3.20 15.52
CA PRO A 19 -30.60 -2.87 16.65
C PRO A 19 -30.46 -4.01 17.69
N ASP A 20 -31.43 -4.92 17.76
CA ASP A 20 -31.52 -5.93 18.82
C ASP A 20 -30.88 -7.28 18.45
N ASP A 21 -30.49 -7.47 17.18
CA ASP A 21 -29.98 -8.74 16.66
C ASP A 21 -28.78 -8.60 15.73
N THR A 22 -28.25 -7.38 15.55
CA THR A 22 -27.12 -7.12 14.65
C THR A 22 -25.87 -6.69 15.38
N LEU A 23 -24.75 -7.33 15.02
CA LEU A 23 -23.38 -6.92 15.35
C LEU A 23 -22.63 -6.59 14.05
N VAL A 24 -21.96 -5.45 14.00
CA VAL A 24 -21.06 -5.06 12.91
C VAL A 24 -19.65 -4.96 13.47
N ILE A 25 -18.69 -5.64 12.82
CA ILE A 25 -17.26 -5.58 13.13
C ILE A 25 -16.53 -5.14 11.86
N VAL A 26 -15.68 -4.12 11.98
CA VAL A 26 -14.83 -3.61 10.89
C VAL A 26 -13.39 -3.65 11.36
N THR A 27 -12.53 -4.36 10.62
CA THR A 27 -11.10 -4.51 10.94
C THR A 27 -10.29 -4.74 9.66
N GLY A 28 -8.96 -4.69 9.78
CA GLY A 28 -8.03 -5.16 8.75
C GLY A 28 -7.46 -6.54 9.10
N ASP A 29 -6.96 -7.26 8.11
CA ASP A 29 -6.18 -8.49 8.34
C ASP A 29 -4.72 -8.18 8.69
N HIS A 30 -4.14 -7.16 8.05
CA HIS A 30 -2.83 -6.59 8.36
C HIS A 30 -2.68 -5.18 7.76
N GLU A 31 -1.61 -4.46 8.13
CA GLU A 31 -1.17 -3.27 7.39
C GLU A 31 -0.31 -3.70 6.20
N THR A 32 -0.35 -2.91 5.12
CA THR A 32 0.37 -3.22 3.87
C THR A 32 1.12 -2.00 3.36
N GLY A 33 2.41 -2.16 3.13
CA GLY A 33 3.29 -1.18 2.50
C GLY A 33 4.07 -0.30 3.49
N GLY A 34 3.70 -0.32 4.77
CA GLY A 34 4.29 0.57 5.78
C GLY A 34 4.09 2.02 5.40
N MET A 35 2.84 2.39 5.11
CA MET A 35 2.45 3.72 4.64
C MET A 35 2.62 4.77 5.75
N SER A 36 3.18 5.92 5.41
CA SER A 36 3.18 7.10 6.28
C SER A 36 2.43 8.26 5.66
N ILE A 37 1.71 9.02 6.50
CA ILE A 37 1.32 10.40 6.21
C ILE A 37 2.40 11.30 6.80
N GLY A 38 3.22 11.83 5.91
CA GLY A 38 4.48 12.50 6.21
C GLY A 38 5.57 11.96 5.29
N PHE A 39 6.28 12.88 4.64
CA PHE A 39 7.42 12.59 3.78
C PHE A 39 8.49 13.66 3.96
N ALA A 40 9.76 13.25 3.99
CA ALA A 40 10.89 14.16 4.19
C ALA A 40 10.89 15.34 3.19
N GLY A 41 10.50 15.08 1.94
CA GLY A 41 10.42 16.11 0.90
C GLY A 41 9.29 17.14 1.07
N THR A 42 8.26 16.84 1.88
CA THR A 42 7.17 17.78 2.22
C THR A 42 7.24 18.31 3.64
N LYS A 43 8.25 17.91 4.43
CA LYS A 43 8.41 18.31 5.84
C LYS A 43 7.16 17.98 6.65
N TYR A 44 6.54 18.98 7.28
CA TYR A 44 5.32 18.83 8.07
C TYR A 44 4.04 18.92 7.23
N ASP A 45 4.14 19.27 5.94
CA ASP A 45 2.97 19.47 5.09
C ASP A 45 2.54 18.16 4.40
N SER A 46 1.25 18.06 4.14
CA SER A 46 0.64 17.00 3.35
C SER A 46 -0.31 17.61 2.33
N TYR A 47 -0.29 17.08 1.11
CA TYR A 47 -0.95 17.67 -0.06
C TYR A 47 -1.89 16.66 -0.71
N HIS A 48 -2.79 16.06 0.08
CA HIS A 48 -3.63 14.94 -0.35
C HIS A 48 -4.53 15.25 -1.56
N THR A 49 -4.83 16.52 -1.83
CA THR A 49 -5.58 16.95 -3.02
C THR A 49 -4.88 16.56 -4.33
N ARG A 50 -3.54 16.46 -4.32
CA ARG A 50 -2.74 16.05 -5.48
C ARG A 50 -3.07 14.65 -5.96
N LEU A 51 -3.51 13.75 -5.07
CA LEU A 51 -3.93 12.40 -5.42
C LEU A 51 -5.12 12.37 -6.39
N LYS A 52 -5.94 13.43 -6.44
CA LYS A 52 -7.05 13.55 -7.42
C LYS A 52 -6.56 13.62 -8.87
N ASN A 53 -5.28 13.86 -9.10
CA ASN A 53 -4.68 13.83 -10.43
C ASN A 53 -4.47 12.42 -10.96
N GLN A 54 -4.42 11.41 -10.09
CA GLN A 54 -4.40 10.02 -10.52
C GLN A 54 -5.80 9.60 -11.02
N LYS A 55 -5.91 9.32 -12.32
CA LYS A 55 -7.21 9.03 -12.96
C LYS A 55 -7.52 7.55 -13.04
N ILE A 56 -6.50 6.70 -12.96
CA ILE A 56 -6.60 5.25 -13.04
C ILE A 56 -5.64 4.60 -12.04
N SER A 57 -5.86 3.32 -11.73
CA SER A 57 -4.90 2.56 -10.92
C SER A 57 -3.59 2.35 -11.66
N TYR A 58 -2.50 2.11 -10.94
CA TYR A 58 -1.23 1.71 -11.55
C TYR A 58 -1.38 0.43 -12.38
N VAL A 59 -2.25 -0.51 -11.98
CA VAL A 59 -2.56 -1.73 -12.76
C VAL A 59 -3.19 -1.40 -14.11
N ALA A 60 -4.14 -0.46 -14.15
CA ALA A 60 -4.72 -0.02 -15.42
C ALA A 60 -3.73 0.80 -16.26
N PHE A 61 -2.84 1.55 -15.62
CA PHE A 61 -1.77 2.26 -16.31
C PHE A 61 -0.74 1.31 -16.91
N ASP A 62 -0.41 0.23 -16.21
CA ASP A 62 0.47 -0.85 -16.72
C ASP A 62 -0.02 -1.36 -18.08
N GLU A 63 -1.32 -1.54 -18.28
CA GLU A 63 -1.89 -1.95 -19.56
C GLU A 63 -1.63 -0.92 -20.66
N LYS A 64 -1.87 0.37 -20.38
CA LYS A 64 -1.61 1.48 -21.31
C LYS A 64 -0.12 1.59 -21.64
N PHE A 65 0.73 1.51 -20.63
CA PHE A 65 2.18 1.59 -20.79
C PHE A 65 2.74 0.38 -21.55
N ASN A 66 2.21 -0.82 -21.28
CA ASN A 66 2.54 -2.03 -22.03
C ASN A 66 2.20 -1.91 -23.52
N ALA A 67 1.03 -1.35 -23.84
CA ALA A 67 0.65 -1.08 -25.22
C ALA A 67 1.58 -0.03 -25.85
N PHE A 68 1.90 1.04 -25.13
CA PHE A 68 2.83 2.09 -25.57
C PHE A 68 4.21 1.53 -25.92
N ARG A 69 4.85 0.78 -25.02
CA ARG A 69 6.22 0.27 -25.25
C ARG A 69 6.28 -0.75 -26.38
N LYS A 70 5.22 -1.55 -26.58
CA LYS A 70 5.13 -2.50 -27.69
C LYS A 70 5.05 -1.77 -29.04
N ALA A 71 4.31 -0.66 -29.10
CA ALA A 71 4.21 0.15 -30.30
C ALA A 71 5.48 1.00 -30.55
N ASN A 72 6.21 1.35 -29.49
CA ASN A 72 7.34 2.28 -29.55
C ASN A 72 8.60 1.69 -28.84
N PRO A 73 9.23 0.65 -29.38
CA PRO A 73 10.33 -0.06 -28.71
C PRO A 73 11.60 0.79 -28.51
N GLN A 74 11.74 1.90 -29.24
CA GLN A 74 12.87 2.84 -29.13
C GLN A 74 12.45 4.19 -28.52
N ALA A 75 11.27 4.25 -27.89
CA ALA A 75 10.79 5.45 -27.22
C ALA A 75 11.76 5.90 -26.12
N LYS A 76 11.86 7.21 -25.96
CA LYS A 76 12.50 7.87 -24.82
C LYS A 76 11.44 8.24 -23.79
N LEU A 77 11.89 8.66 -22.60
CA LEU A 77 11.01 9.11 -21.53
C LEU A 77 10.07 10.22 -22.01
N GLU A 78 10.60 11.16 -22.81
CA GLU A 78 9.86 12.32 -23.31
C GLU A 78 8.63 11.92 -24.14
N ASP A 79 8.69 10.78 -24.83
CA ASP A 79 7.62 10.29 -25.70
C ASP A 79 6.41 9.78 -24.90
N VAL A 80 6.60 9.39 -23.63
CA VAL A 80 5.53 8.86 -22.75
C VAL A 80 5.01 9.90 -21.75
N LEU A 81 5.67 11.06 -21.60
CA LEU A 81 5.23 12.13 -20.70
C LEU A 81 3.78 12.61 -20.91
N PRO A 82 3.22 12.66 -22.13
CA PRO A 82 1.80 12.98 -22.32
C PRO A 82 0.87 12.00 -21.60
N LEU A 83 1.17 10.70 -21.65
CA LEU A 83 0.41 9.66 -20.97
C LEU A 83 0.54 9.77 -19.44
N VAL A 84 1.74 10.12 -18.96
CA VAL A 84 1.99 10.40 -17.54
C VAL A 84 1.16 11.58 -17.06
N LYS A 85 1.17 12.70 -17.79
CA LYS A 85 0.38 13.90 -17.47
C LYS A 85 -1.11 13.60 -17.44
N GLU A 86 -1.61 12.85 -18.43
CA GLU A 86 -3.03 12.48 -18.49
C GLU A 86 -3.48 11.65 -17.27
N ASN A 87 -2.66 10.69 -16.83
CA ASN A 87 -3.10 9.69 -15.87
C ASN A 87 -2.62 9.94 -14.43
N PHE A 88 -1.56 10.71 -14.22
CA PHE A 88 -1.01 11.06 -12.91
C PHE A 88 -0.93 12.58 -12.65
N GLY A 89 -1.07 13.41 -13.70
CA GLY A 89 -0.91 14.86 -13.61
C GLY A 89 0.52 15.36 -13.42
N LEU A 90 1.51 14.48 -13.34
CA LEU A 90 2.92 14.83 -13.23
C LEU A 90 3.42 15.45 -14.54
N VAL A 91 4.20 16.51 -14.45
CA VAL A 91 4.71 17.25 -15.62
C VAL A 91 6.19 17.56 -15.49
N VAL A 92 6.89 17.58 -16.63
CA VAL A 92 8.23 18.14 -16.76
C VAL A 92 8.09 19.47 -17.48
N LEU A 93 8.61 20.54 -16.90
CA LEU A 93 8.55 21.89 -17.45
C LEU A 93 9.96 22.48 -17.54
N SER A 94 10.15 23.43 -18.43
CA SER A 94 11.34 24.30 -18.41
C SER A 94 11.36 25.19 -17.16
N ASP A 95 12.54 25.69 -16.79
CA ASP A 95 12.69 26.60 -15.65
C ASP A 95 11.80 27.85 -15.78
N ALA A 96 11.62 28.37 -16.99
CA ALA A 96 10.77 29.52 -17.27
C ALA A 96 9.29 29.21 -17.05
N GLU A 97 8.82 28.05 -17.51
CA GLU A 97 7.43 27.61 -17.32
C GLU A 97 7.13 27.30 -15.86
N ALA A 98 8.06 26.64 -15.16
CA ALA A 98 7.93 26.35 -13.74
C ALA A 98 7.92 27.64 -12.90
N ALA A 99 8.75 28.63 -13.23
CA ALA A 99 8.80 29.92 -12.55
C ALA A 99 7.53 30.77 -12.73
N ALA A 100 6.76 30.52 -13.79
CA ALA A 100 5.49 31.18 -14.05
C ALA A 100 4.33 30.60 -13.22
N LEU A 101 4.50 29.43 -12.59
CA LEU A 101 3.46 28.81 -11.77
C LEU A 101 3.35 29.50 -10.40
N PRO A 102 2.13 29.56 -9.82
CA PRO A 102 1.95 29.98 -8.43
C PRO A 102 2.75 29.07 -7.49
N LYS A 103 3.66 29.64 -6.71
CA LYS A 103 4.60 28.89 -5.85
C LYS A 103 3.90 27.99 -4.82
N ASP A 104 2.74 28.40 -4.35
CA ASP A 104 1.97 27.70 -3.32
C ASP A 104 0.79 26.88 -3.89
N GLY A 105 0.73 26.74 -5.22
CA GLY A 105 -0.35 26.03 -5.90
C GLY A 105 -0.03 24.55 -6.13
N ASP A 106 -1.10 23.73 -6.17
CA ASP A 106 -0.97 22.31 -6.53
C ASP A 106 -0.29 22.11 -7.89
N ALA A 107 -0.49 23.03 -8.84
CA ALA A 107 0.17 22.98 -10.15
C ALA A 107 1.71 22.95 -10.05
N ALA A 108 2.31 23.80 -9.19
CA ALA A 108 3.75 23.78 -8.96
C ALA A 108 4.20 22.50 -8.26
N GLY A 109 3.37 21.97 -7.37
CA GLY A 109 3.60 20.69 -6.69
C GLY A 109 3.64 19.48 -7.61
N MET A 110 3.00 19.55 -8.79
CA MET A 110 2.97 18.46 -9.78
C MET A 110 4.16 18.47 -10.76
N VAL A 111 5.00 19.51 -10.73
CA VAL A 111 6.20 19.58 -11.57
C VAL A 111 7.28 18.65 -11.00
N LEU A 112 7.83 17.78 -11.85
CA LEU A 112 8.96 16.92 -11.52
C LEU A 112 10.24 17.75 -11.45
N LYS A 113 10.97 17.61 -10.36
CA LYS A 113 12.29 18.21 -10.15
C LYS A 113 13.36 17.41 -10.91
N PRO A 114 14.54 17.99 -11.19
CA PRO A 114 15.58 17.30 -11.96
C PRO A 114 15.92 15.89 -11.45
N TYR A 115 16.13 15.73 -10.14
CA TYR A 115 16.44 14.42 -9.55
C TYR A 115 15.28 13.42 -9.65
N GLU A 116 14.03 13.89 -9.64
CA GLU A 116 12.83 13.05 -9.82
C GLU A 116 12.68 12.62 -11.29
N VAL A 117 13.09 13.48 -12.23
CA VAL A 117 13.15 13.12 -13.66
C VAL A 117 14.24 12.08 -13.90
N ASP A 118 15.40 12.20 -13.25
CA ASP A 118 16.48 11.21 -13.36
C ASP A 118 16.06 9.84 -12.79
N GLU A 119 15.40 9.83 -11.63
CA GLU A 119 14.79 8.61 -11.05
C GLU A 119 13.77 7.98 -12.01
N LEU A 120 12.86 8.80 -12.55
CA LEU A 120 11.84 8.34 -13.50
C LEU A 120 12.44 7.82 -14.80
N ARG A 121 13.53 8.43 -15.28
CA ARG A 121 14.25 8.00 -16.48
C ARG A 121 14.91 6.64 -16.27
N ALA A 122 15.57 6.43 -15.14
CA ALA A 122 16.17 5.15 -14.80
C ALA A 122 15.12 4.03 -14.74
N ALA A 123 13.97 4.31 -14.13
CA ALA A 123 12.84 3.38 -14.06
C ALA A 123 12.25 3.10 -15.46
N PHE A 124 12.04 4.12 -16.29
CA PHE A 124 11.60 3.97 -17.68
C PHE A 124 12.55 3.09 -18.50
N GLU A 125 13.85 3.39 -18.46
CA GLU A 125 14.86 2.60 -19.19
C GLU A 125 14.90 1.15 -18.69
N ARG A 126 14.74 0.93 -17.38
CA ARG A 126 14.64 -0.40 -16.79
C ARG A 126 13.42 -1.16 -17.32
N SER A 127 12.27 -0.49 -17.44
CA SER A 127 11.03 -1.04 -17.96
C SER A 127 11.08 -1.36 -19.46
N MET A 128 11.76 -0.52 -20.25
CA MET A 128 11.92 -0.70 -21.69
C MET A 128 12.82 -1.89 -22.04
N LYS A 129 13.76 -2.27 -21.16
CA LYS A 129 14.57 -3.50 -21.32
C LYS A 129 13.73 -4.79 -21.24
N GLY A 130 12.53 -4.74 -20.67
CA GLY A 130 11.69 -5.91 -20.46
C GLY A 130 12.23 -6.85 -19.37
N GLY A 131 11.76 -8.11 -19.40
CA GLY A 131 12.14 -9.15 -18.43
C GLY A 131 10.97 -9.61 -17.54
N ASP A 132 11.22 -10.67 -16.78
CA ASP A 132 10.26 -11.24 -15.83
C ASP A 132 10.27 -10.44 -14.52
N ARG A 133 9.12 -9.90 -14.15
CA ARG A 133 8.91 -9.16 -12.89
C ARG A 133 9.12 -10.04 -11.65
N LYS A 134 9.10 -11.37 -11.81
CA LYS A 134 9.34 -12.34 -10.73
C LYS A 134 10.81 -12.74 -10.57
N ASN A 135 11.68 -12.35 -11.50
CA ASN A 135 13.11 -12.66 -11.50
C ASN A 135 13.94 -11.37 -11.56
N LEU A 136 13.57 -10.42 -10.69
CA LEU A 136 14.28 -9.16 -10.52
C LEU A 136 15.56 -9.37 -9.71
N SER A 137 16.58 -8.55 -9.98
CA SER A 137 17.75 -8.49 -9.09
C SER A 137 17.34 -7.97 -7.71
N ASP A 138 18.12 -8.25 -6.66
CA ASP A 138 17.86 -7.71 -5.32
C ASP A 138 17.73 -6.18 -5.34
N GLN A 139 18.54 -5.51 -6.16
CA GLN A 139 18.47 -4.06 -6.34
C GLN A 139 17.16 -3.62 -7.01
N ASP A 140 16.72 -4.34 -8.05
CA ASP A 140 15.43 -4.05 -8.70
C ASP A 140 14.27 -4.26 -7.71
N TYR A 141 14.30 -5.32 -6.90
CA TYR A 141 13.26 -5.56 -5.89
C TYR A 141 13.24 -4.45 -4.84
N LEU A 142 14.40 -3.98 -4.36
CA LEU A 142 14.47 -2.86 -3.42
C LEU A 142 13.89 -1.56 -4.01
N LEU A 143 14.10 -1.33 -5.31
CA LEU A 143 13.66 -0.11 -5.98
C LEU A 143 12.19 -0.17 -6.43
N TYR A 144 11.68 -1.34 -6.81
CA TYR A 144 10.41 -1.47 -7.53
C TYR A 144 9.48 -2.57 -7.00
N GLY A 145 9.94 -3.41 -6.07
CA GLY A 145 9.20 -4.59 -5.63
C GLY A 145 8.97 -5.56 -6.77
N GLU A 146 7.80 -6.20 -6.82
CA GLU A 146 7.36 -7.03 -7.95
C GLU A 146 6.58 -6.22 -9.02
N TYR A 147 6.57 -4.89 -8.89
CA TYR A 147 5.78 -4.00 -9.72
C TYR A 147 6.51 -3.63 -11.03
N GLU A 148 5.76 -3.01 -11.93
CA GLU A 148 6.32 -2.40 -13.14
C GLU A 148 7.17 -1.18 -12.74
N PRO A 149 8.49 -1.14 -13.06
CA PRO A 149 9.40 -0.11 -12.54
C PRO A 149 8.97 1.33 -12.85
N PHE A 150 8.58 1.61 -14.09
CA PHE A 150 8.15 2.95 -14.50
C PHE A 150 6.84 3.35 -13.80
N THR A 151 5.83 2.49 -13.78
CA THR A 151 4.55 2.78 -13.15
C THR A 151 4.66 2.95 -11.63
N VAL A 152 5.40 2.08 -10.93
CA VAL A 152 5.55 2.18 -9.47
C VAL A 152 6.31 3.44 -9.09
N THR A 153 7.33 3.82 -9.87
CA THR A 153 8.08 5.07 -9.68
C THR A 153 7.17 6.29 -9.85
N LEU A 154 6.31 6.34 -10.87
CA LEU A 154 5.31 7.40 -11.02
C LEU A 154 4.36 7.49 -9.83
N THR A 155 3.91 6.33 -9.34
CA THR A 155 3.02 6.24 -8.17
C THR A 155 3.71 6.79 -6.93
N HIS A 156 4.95 6.38 -6.67
CA HIS A 156 5.76 6.89 -5.56
C HIS A 156 6.03 8.38 -5.67
N LEU A 157 6.41 8.90 -6.84
CA LEU A 157 6.63 10.34 -7.03
C LEU A 157 5.35 11.15 -6.73
N LEU A 158 4.19 10.67 -7.17
CA LEU A 158 2.92 11.31 -6.84
C LEU A 158 2.61 11.22 -5.34
N ASN A 159 2.86 10.08 -4.70
CA ASN A 159 2.65 9.89 -3.27
C ASN A 159 3.57 10.83 -2.46
N GLN A 160 4.86 10.87 -2.76
CA GLN A 160 5.84 11.73 -2.13
C GLN A 160 5.47 13.20 -2.27
N LYS A 161 5.06 13.63 -3.48
CA LYS A 161 4.52 14.98 -3.70
C LYS A 161 3.24 15.25 -2.91
N SER A 162 2.46 14.22 -2.58
CA SER A 162 1.26 14.32 -1.75
C SER A 162 1.56 14.23 -0.24
N GLY A 163 2.84 14.08 0.15
CA GLY A 163 3.24 13.89 1.54
C GLY A 163 3.05 12.46 2.04
N ILE A 164 3.09 11.45 1.17
CA ILE A 164 2.92 10.04 1.49
C ILE A 164 4.19 9.28 1.12
N ALA A 165 4.62 8.37 1.99
CA ALA A 165 5.75 7.48 1.72
C ALA A 165 5.44 6.04 2.12
N TRP A 166 6.28 5.12 1.65
CA TRP A 166 6.16 3.68 1.82
C TRP A 166 7.52 3.13 2.23
N THR A 167 7.53 2.06 3.02
CA THR A 167 8.77 1.45 3.54
C THR A 167 9.00 0.03 3.06
N THR A 168 7.95 -0.64 2.56
CA THR A 168 8.02 -2.01 2.07
C THR A 168 7.02 -2.23 0.93
N TYR A 169 7.23 -3.28 0.14
CA TYR A 169 6.26 -3.78 -0.84
C TYR A 169 5.38 -4.91 -0.29
N SER A 170 5.51 -5.21 1.00
CA SER A 170 4.85 -6.32 1.69
C SER A 170 4.02 -5.85 2.89
N HIS A 171 3.60 -6.77 3.74
CA HIS A 171 2.86 -6.47 4.95
C HIS A 171 3.78 -5.91 6.04
N THR A 172 3.22 -5.20 7.01
CA THR A 172 3.92 -4.83 8.24
C THR A 172 3.23 -5.40 9.48
N GLY A 173 3.97 -5.47 10.58
CA GLY A 173 3.48 -5.99 11.86
C GLY A 173 2.78 -4.97 12.75
N VAL A 174 2.29 -3.86 12.19
CA VAL A 174 1.55 -2.85 12.96
C VAL A 174 0.20 -3.43 13.41
N PRO A 175 -0.19 -3.27 14.69
CA PRO A 175 -1.52 -3.66 15.15
C PRO A 175 -2.61 -2.93 14.35
N VAL A 176 -3.58 -3.70 13.85
CA VAL A 176 -4.73 -3.16 13.11
C VAL A 176 -5.86 -2.74 14.04
N LEU A 177 -6.56 -1.68 13.69
CA LEU A 177 -7.74 -1.22 14.44
C LEU A 177 -8.92 -2.15 14.16
N THR A 178 -9.58 -2.60 15.23
CA THR A 178 -10.92 -3.20 15.16
C THR A 178 -11.92 -2.22 15.75
N SER A 179 -12.99 -1.94 15.01
CA SER A 179 -14.15 -1.20 15.48
C SER A 179 -15.38 -2.10 15.44
N ALA A 180 -16.26 -1.98 16.43
CA ALA A 180 -17.49 -2.76 16.50
C ALA A 180 -18.67 -1.89 16.94
N GLY A 181 -19.86 -2.23 16.47
CA GLY A 181 -21.12 -1.61 16.87
C GLY A 181 -22.26 -2.65 16.92
N GLY A 182 -23.29 -2.36 17.71
CA GLY A 182 -24.44 -3.27 17.88
C GLY A 182 -24.26 -4.28 19.00
N VAL A 183 -24.93 -5.42 18.89
CA VAL A 183 -25.04 -6.43 19.96
C VAL A 183 -23.67 -7.03 20.32
N GLY A 184 -23.26 -6.90 21.57
CA GLY A 184 -22.01 -7.48 22.07
C GLY A 184 -20.74 -6.74 21.62
N ALA A 185 -20.87 -5.55 21.03
CA ALA A 185 -19.75 -4.75 20.54
C ALA A 185 -18.72 -4.39 21.62
N GLU A 186 -19.14 -4.28 22.88
CA GLU A 186 -18.26 -4.02 24.03
C GLU A 186 -17.19 -5.10 24.21
N ARG A 187 -17.42 -6.30 23.67
CA ARG A 187 -16.46 -7.41 23.69
C ARG A 187 -15.26 -7.19 22.78
N PHE A 188 -15.29 -6.20 21.89
CA PHE A 188 -14.19 -5.90 20.95
C PHE A 188 -13.33 -4.70 21.41
N GLY A 189 -13.48 -4.25 22.65
CA GLY A 189 -12.57 -3.28 23.26
C GLY A 189 -11.24 -3.90 23.68
N GLY A 190 -10.16 -3.11 23.65
CA GLY A 190 -8.85 -3.48 24.19
C GLY A 190 -7.88 -4.06 23.16
N PHE A 191 -6.84 -4.73 23.65
CA PHE A 191 -5.78 -5.35 22.85
C PHE A 191 -5.90 -6.87 22.91
N TYR A 192 -5.90 -7.53 21.75
CA TYR A 192 -6.15 -8.97 21.64
C TYR A 192 -5.64 -9.51 20.30
N ASP A 193 -5.56 -10.84 20.18
CA ASP A 193 -5.14 -11.51 18.96
C ASP A 193 -6.31 -11.63 17.97
N ASN A 194 -6.03 -11.70 16.67
CA ASN A 194 -7.09 -11.81 15.66
C ASN A 194 -7.95 -13.07 15.85
N THR A 195 -7.41 -14.14 16.45
CA THR A 195 -8.16 -15.37 16.76
C THR A 195 -9.26 -15.17 17.79
N ASP A 196 -9.14 -14.15 18.66
CA ASP A 196 -10.16 -13.79 19.64
C ASP A 196 -11.44 -13.27 18.98
N ILE A 197 -11.35 -12.69 17.77
CA ILE A 197 -12.52 -12.20 17.02
C ILE A 197 -13.49 -13.36 16.77
N PHE A 198 -12.98 -14.50 16.29
CA PHE A 198 -13.80 -15.69 16.07
C PHE A 198 -14.43 -16.20 17.36
N ALA A 199 -13.65 -16.32 18.44
CA ALA A 199 -14.15 -16.81 19.72
C ALA A 199 -15.29 -15.93 20.26
N ARG A 200 -15.12 -14.60 20.20
CA ARG A 200 -16.12 -13.63 20.65
C ARG A 200 -17.38 -13.66 19.80
N MET A 201 -17.25 -13.74 18.47
CA MET A 201 -18.41 -13.88 17.58
C MET A 201 -19.18 -15.17 17.87
N ALA A 202 -18.49 -16.29 18.03
CA ALA A 202 -19.11 -17.58 18.34
C ALA A 202 -19.90 -17.53 19.65
N GLU A 203 -19.34 -16.90 20.69
CA GLU A 203 -20.02 -16.68 21.97
C GLU A 203 -21.29 -15.83 21.82
N ILE A 204 -21.21 -14.71 21.09
CA ILE A 204 -22.36 -13.80 20.86
C ILE A 204 -23.47 -14.52 20.09
N MET A 205 -23.10 -15.35 19.10
CA MET A 205 -24.04 -16.16 18.33
C MET A 205 -24.59 -17.37 19.09
N GLY A 206 -24.20 -17.57 20.36
CA GLY A 206 -24.60 -18.75 21.15
C GLY A 206 -24.08 -20.08 20.60
N MET A 207 -23.02 -20.04 19.77
CA MET A 207 -22.42 -21.23 19.20
C MET A 207 -21.61 -21.95 20.27
N LYS A 208 -21.98 -23.19 20.57
CA LYS A 208 -21.15 -24.07 21.41
C LYS A 208 -19.91 -24.46 20.61
N LYS A 209 -18.71 -24.22 21.17
CA LYS A 209 -17.48 -24.84 20.63
C LYS A 209 -17.72 -26.34 20.57
N SER A 210 -17.74 -26.89 19.36
CA SER A 210 -17.66 -28.33 19.14
C SER A 210 -16.43 -28.84 19.90
N SER A 211 -16.59 -29.91 20.68
CA SER A 211 -15.47 -30.66 21.26
C SER A 211 -14.75 -31.43 20.14
N ALA A 212 -14.24 -30.73 19.13
CA ALA A 212 -13.33 -31.31 18.18
C ALA A 212 -12.02 -31.56 18.94
N ALA A 213 -11.69 -32.83 19.14
CA ALA A 213 -10.45 -33.25 19.77
C ALA A 213 -9.28 -32.59 19.05
N VAL A 214 -8.63 -31.65 19.74
CA VAL A 214 -7.26 -31.28 19.37
C VAL A 214 -6.44 -32.52 19.68
N SER A 215 -6.13 -33.33 18.66
CA SER A 215 -5.00 -34.25 18.76
C SER A 215 -3.80 -33.39 19.13
N PRO A 216 -3.09 -33.68 20.24
CA PRO A 216 -1.90 -32.94 20.57
C PRO A 216 -0.90 -33.20 19.45
N ALA A 217 -0.66 -32.20 18.61
CA ALA A 217 0.55 -32.17 17.80
C ALA A 217 1.70 -32.17 18.83
N VAL A 218 2.36 -33.31 18.95
CA VAL A 218 3.58 -33.46 19.73
C VAL A 218 4.62 -32.55 19.09
N ASN A 219 4.73 -31.31 19.59
CA ASN A 219 5.92 -30.51 19.39
C ASN A 219 7.01 -31.10 20.28
N THR A 220 7.66 -32.16 19.81
CA THR A 220 9.02 -32.48 20.29
C THR A 220 9.92 -31.36 19.83
N VAL A 221 10.14 -30.38 20.70
CA VAL A 221 11.30 -29.51 20.63
C VAL A 221 12.51 -30.39 20.87
N VAL A 222 13.12 -30.87 19.79
CA VAL A 222 14.48 -31.41 19.86
C VAL A 222 15.39 -30.19 19.94
N SER A 223 15.76 -29.80 21.15
CA SER A 223 16.90 -28.91 21.35
C SER A 223 18.15 -29.63 20.88
N PRO A 224 18.93 -29.09 19.91
CA PRO A 224 20.27 -29.60 19.69
C PRO A 224 21.13 -29.20 20.89
N ALA A 225 21.66 -30.20 21.58
CA ALA A 225 22.67 -30.00 22.61
C ALA A 225 23.89 -29.32 21.97
N VAL A 226 24.08 -28.04 22.25
CA VAL A 226 25.34 -27.35 21.98
C VAL A 226 26.34 -27.82 23.03
N SER A 227 27.21 -28.73 22.63
CA SER A 227 28.40 -29.10 23.38
C SER A 227 29.36 -27.90 23.38
N LEU A 228 29.42 -27.19 24.51
CA LEU A 228 30.50 -26.24 24.79
C LEU A 228 31.74 -27.04 25.17
N ALA A 229 32.60 -27.30 24.19
CA ALA A 229 33.97 -27.71 24.46
C ALA A 229 34.70 -26.52 25.11
N THR A 230 34.90 -26.61 26.42
CA THR A 230 35.86 -25.77 27.15
C THR A 230 37.27 -26.15 26.70
N ALA A 231 37.90 -25.28 25.92
CA ALA A 231 39.35 -25.24 25.77
C ALA A 231 39.86 -24.02 26.53
N ALA A 232 40.41 -24.27 27.72
CA ALA A 232 41.21 -23.32 28.49
C ALA A 232 42.38 -24.07 29.11
N ASN A 233 43.49 -24.12 28.36
CA ASN A 233 44.88 -23.83 28.75
C ASN A 233 45.84 -24.41 27.71
#